data_AF-A0A521HPC4-F1
#
_entry.id   AF-A0A521HPC4-F1
#
_cell.length_a   1.000
_cell.length_b   1.000
_cell.length_c   1.000
_cell.angle_alpha   90.00
_cell.angle_beta   90.00
_cell.angle_gamma   90.00
#
_symmetry.space_group_name_H-M   'P 1'
#
loop_
_entity.id
_entity.type
_entity.pdbx_description
1 polymer ?
#
loop_
_entity_poly.entity_id
_entity_poly.type
_entity_poly.pdbx_seq_one_letter_code
_entity_poly.pdbx_strand_id
1 'polypeptide(L)' 'MSIPGLSDWLQTPQGRYLLEWEQAAFDRTVADVFGYYAVQIGMTELDFLRANRMPFRLRCMASALAEVLA' A
#
# COMPACT_ATOMS: atom_id res chain seq x y z
N MET A 1 -1.64 -12.87 6.11
CA MET A 1 -0.73 -13.95 5.68
C MET A 1 0.50 -13.27 5.10
N SER A 2 1.68 -13.42 5.72
CA SER A 2 2.93 -12.86 5.16
C SER A 2 3.42 -13.80 4.06
N ILE A 3 3.79 -13.27 2.89
CA ILE A 3 4.41 -14.06 1.82
C ILE A 3 5.89 -14.20 2.20
N PRO A 4 6.37 -15.42 2.53
CA PRO A 4 7.75 -15.61 2.97
C PRO A 4 8.74 -15.12 1.90
N GLY A 5 9.75 -14.35 2.32
CA GLY A 5 10.81 -13.84 1.43
C GLY A 5 10.39 -12.70 0.48
N LEU A 6 9.13 -12.25 0.51
CA LEU A 6 8.69 -11.15 -0.36
C LEU A 6 9.45 -9.85 -0.06
N SER A 7 9.63 -9.52 1.22
CA SER A 7 10.34 -8.31 1.62
C SER A 7 11.78 -8.28 1.09
N ASP A 8 12.47 -9.42 1.15
CA ASP A 8 13.85 -9.55 0.63
C ASP A 8 13.89 -9.45 -0.89
N TRP A 9 12.93 -10.09 -1.56
CA TRP A 9 12.81 -10.02 -3.02
C TRP A 9 12.54 -8.60 -3.50
N LEU A 10 11.69 -7.83 -2.79
CA LEU A 10 11.41 -6.43 -3.12
C LEU A 10 12.65 -5.53 -3.04
N GLN A 11 13.69 -5.94 -2.31
CA GLN A 11 14.96 -5.22 -2.26
C GLN A 11 15.88 -5.49 -3.44
N THR A 12 15.62 -6.53 -4.24
CA THR A 12 16.37 -6.83 -5.47
C THR A 12 16.14 -5.75 -6.54
N PRO A 13 17.03 -5.59 -7.53
CA PRO A 13 16.83 -4.64 -8.63
C PRO A 13 15.48 -4.81 -9.34
N GLN A 14 15.04 -6.05 -9.55
CA GLN A 14 13.78 -6.39 -10.18
C GLN A 14 12.59 -6.01 -9.30
N GLY A 15 12.68 -6.27 -7.99
CA GLY A 15 11.68 -5.87 -7.01
C GLY A 15 11.52 -4.34 -6.96
N ARG A 16 12.64 -3.60 -6.93
CA ARG A 16 12.61 -2.13 -6.95
C ARG A 16 12.00 -1.57 -8.23
N TYR A 17 12.34 -2.15 -9.38
CA TYR A 17 11.74 -1.76 -10.65
C TYR A 17 10.22 -1.96 -10.63
N LEU A 18 9.74 -3.10 -10.11
CA LEU A 18 8.32 -3.34 -9.94
C LEU A 18 7.68 -2.29 -9.04
N LEU A 19 8.28 -2.01 -7.87
CA LEU A 19 7.77 -1.02 -6.92
C LEU A 19 7.71 0.38 -7.52
N GLU A 20 8.71 0.80 -8.29
CA GLU A 20 8.71 2.09 -8.99
C GLU A 20 7.58 2.18 -10.02
N TRP A 21 7.40 1.13 -10.81
CA TRP A 21 6.30 1.05 -11.79
C TRP A 21 4.94 1.10 -11.10
N GLU A 22 4.77 0.33 -10.03
CA GLU A 22 3.54 0.21 -9.28
C GLU A 22 3.19 1.53 -8.59
N GLN A 23 4.17 2.18 -7.97
CA GLN A 23 4.03 3.51 -7.40
C GLN A 23 3.61 4.54 -8.45
N ALA A 24 4.21 4.53 -9.65
CA ALA A 24 3.82 5.45 -10.72
C ALA A 24 2.38 5.18 -11.19
N ALA A 25 1.93 3.92 -11.17
CA ALA A 25 0.55 3.57 -11.50
C ALA A 25 -0.44 4.07 -10.43
N PHE A 26 -0.11 3.89 -9.15
CA PHE A 26 -0.90 4.43 -8.03
C PHE A 26 -0.95 5.95 -8.08
N ASP A 27 0.19 6.63 -8.28
CA ASP A 27 0.26 8.09 -8.32
C ASP A 27 -0.72 8.69 -9.33
N ARG A 28 -0.93 8.00 -10.47
CA ARG A 28 -1.91 8.40 -11.49
C ARG A 28 -3.33 8.00 -11.11
N THR A 29 -3.51 6.76 -10.68
CA THR A 29 -4.83 6.16 -10.51
C THR A 29 -5.55 6.72 -9.28
N VAL A 30 -4.84 6.91 -8.17
CA VAL A 30 -5.46 7.29 -6.90
C VAL A 30 -5.37 8.78 -6.59
N ALA A 31 -4.84 9.62 -7.48
CA ALA A 31 -4.68 11.05 -7.22
C ALA A 31 -5.98 11.75 -6.80
N ASP A 32 -7.11 11.35 -7.42
CA ASP A 32 -8.41 12.05 -7.33
C ASP A 32 -9.64 11.13 -7.26
N VAL A 33 -9.47 9.86 -6.88
CA VAL A 33 -10.58 8.90 -6.80
C VAL A 33 -11.31 8.88 -5.45
N PHE A 34 -10.72 9.51 -4.44
CA PHE A 34 -11.27 9.57 -3.09
C PHE A 34 -11.98 10.91 -2.87
N GLY A 35 -13.02 10.92 -2.04
CA GLY A 35 -13.80 12.14 -1.76
C GLY A 35 -13.40 12.90 -0.49
N TYR A 36 -12.98 12.20 0.57
CA TYR A 36 -12.64 12.85 1.87
C TYR A 36 -11.52 12.13 2.63
N TYR A 37 -11.64 10.81 2.80
CA TYR A 37 -10.60 9.95 3.36
C TYR A 37 -10.01 9.08 2.26
N ALA A 38 -8.68 8.96 2.24
CA ALA A 38 -7.96 7.94 1.49
C ALA A 38 -7.32 6.95 2.46
N VAL A 39 -7.64 5.66 2.32
CA VAL A 39 -7.13 4.60 3.20
C VAL A 39 -6.36 3.57 2.37
N GLN A 40 -5.09 3.38 2.69
CA GLN A 40 -4.26 2.29 2.17
C GLN A 40 -4.29 1.13 3.16
N ILE A 41 -4.60 -0.07 2.67
CA ILE A 41 -4.67 -1.29 3.47
C ILE A 41 -3.54 -2.22 3.06
N GLY A 42 -2.72 -2.62 4.04
CA GLY A 42 -1.55 -3.45 3.80
C GLY A 42 -0.37 -2.70 3.16
N MET A 43 0.78 -3.37 3.14
CA MET A 43 2.06 -2.81 2.65
C MET A 43 2.30 -1.39 3.15
N THR A 44 2.09 -1.17 4.45
CA THR A 44 2.11 0.17 5.06
C THR A 44 3.49 0.84 5.03
N GLU A 45 4.52 0.04 4.76
CA GLU A 45 5.90 0.43 4.52
C GLU A 45 6.07 1.21 3.20
N LEU A 46 5.12 1.08 2.27
CA LEU A 46 5.08 1.79 0.98
C LEU A 46 4.08 2.95 1.03
N ASP A 47 4.34 4.01 0.26
CA ASP A 47 3.49 5.21 0.19
C ASP A 47 2.70 5.32 -1.11
N PHE A 48 1.72 4.42 -1.29
CA PHE A 48 0.87 4.44 -2.49
C PHE A 48 -0.08 5.65 -2.55
N LEU A 49 -0.22 6.39 -1.45
CA LEU A 49 -1.04 7.61 -1.38
C LEU A 49 -0.20 8.90 -1.48
N ARG A 50 1.09 8.83 -1.83
CA ARG A 50 1.96 10.02 -1.85
C ARG A 50 1.44 11.16 -2.74
N ALA A 51 0.88 10.80 -3.90
CA ALA A 51 0.32 11.76 -4.86
C ALA A 51 -1.17 12.05 -4.67
N ASN A 52 -1.83 11.36 -3.72
CA ASN A 52 -3.24 11.57 -3.42
C ASN A 52 -3.45 12.94 -2.75
N ARG A 53 -4.49 13.66 -3.18
CA ARG A 53 -4.78 15.04 -2.75
C ARG A 53 -5.66 15.15 -1.51
N MET A 54 -6.15 14.04 -0.96
CA MET A 54 -7.00 14.08 0.23
C MET A 54 -6.21 14.60 1.43
N PRO A 55 -6.81 15.46 2.27
CA PRO A 55 -6.16 15.96 3.48
C PRO A 55 -5.93 14.84 4.49
N PHE A 56 -6.81 13.84 4.51
CA PHE A 56 -6.72 12.70 5.40
C PHE A 56 -6.30 11.44 4.63
N ARG A 57 -5.03 11.07 4.81
CA ARG A 57 -4.43 9.83 4.28
C ARG A 57 -4.10 8.91 5.44
N LEU A 58 -4.71 7.73 5.45
CA LEU A 58 -4.51 6.72 6.48
C LEU A 58 -3.84 5.49 5.88
N ARG A 59 -2.97 4.86 6.64
CA ARG A 59 -2.44 3.54 6.34
C ARG A 59 -2.82 2.61 7.48
N CYS A 60 -3.37 1.45 7.17
CA CYS A 60 -3.69 0.45 8.16
C CYS A 60 -3.22 -0.93 7.72
N MET A 61 -2.82 -1.73 8.70
CA MET A 61 -2.47 -3.13 8.52
C MET A 61 -3.11 -3.91 9.66
N ALA A 62 -3.53 -5.14 9.38
CA ALA A 62 -4.00 -6.03 10.43
C ALA A 62 -2.86 -6.30 11.41
N SER A 63 -3.09 -6.03 12.70
CA SER A 63 -2.14 -6.32 13.78
C SER A 63 -2.29 -7.74 14.35
N ALA A 64 -3.41 -8.40 14.07
CA ALA A 64 -3.72 -9.75 14.52
C ALA A 64 -4.66 -10.48 13.53
N LEU A 65 -4.76 -11.80 13.67
CA LEU A 65 -5.79 -12.59 13.00
C LEU A 65 -7.15 -12.24 13.61
N ALA A 66 -8.16 -12.03 12.76
CA ALA A 66 -9.53 -11.85 13.22
C ALA A 66 -10.11 -13.22 13.62
N GLU A 67 -10.59 -13.33 14.84
CA GLU A 67 -11.40 -14.48 15.28
C GLU A 67 -12.83 -14.29 14.77
N VAL A 68 -13.41 -15.34 14.17
CA VAL A 68 -14.83 -15.37 13.85
C VAL A 68 -15.56 -15.76 15.13
N LEU A 69 -16.20 -14.79 15.78
CA LEU A 69 -17.09 -15.05 16.91
C LEU A 69 -18.34 -15.74 16.36
N ALA A 70 -18.49 -17.04 16.66
CA ALA A 70 -19.72 -17.81 16.44
C ALA A 70 -20.65 -17.68 17.65
#